data_AF-A0A2X2X6J4-F1
#
_entry.id   AF-A0A2X2X6J4-F1
#
_cell.length_a   1.000
_cell.length_b   1.000
_cell.length_c   1.000
_cell.angle_alpha   90.00
_cell.angle_beta   90.00
_cell.angle_gamma   90.00
#
_symmetry.space_group_name_H-M   'P 1'
#
loop_
_entity.id
_entity.type
_entity.pdbx_description
1 polymer ?
#
loop_
_entity_poly.entity_id
_entity_poly.type
_entity_poly.pdbx_seq_one_letter_code
_entity_poly.pdbx_strand_id
1 'polypeptide(L)'
;MAQVMQHGIELGRSFIQPRYWGRRGLDYLWSGIGAYLARYPQYRYLFGPVSISGGLPADARDLLVAFYRLWFPPTHPLAISRQPYPASLPDVLAQFEGKSYNDDLTRLKSLLGNLGCGIPPLYKQYSELCDPGGVQFIDFGNDPAFSNCVDGLVLVDLTYLKANRYQRYIGAHLGFQAG
;
A
#
# COMPACT_ATOMS: atom_id res chain seq x y z
N MET A 1 0.96 -18.21 -6.25
CA MET A 1 2.05 -18.01 -5.26
C MET A 1 3.45 -18.22 -5.85
N ALA A 2 3.72 -19.30 -6.60
CA ALA A 2 5.07 -19.60 -7.11
C ALA A 2 5.75 -18.44 -7.87
N GLN A 3 5.03 -17.74 -8.75
CA GLN A 3 5.60 -16.60 -9.48
C GLN A 3 5.94 -15.41 -8.59
N VAL A 4 5.09 -15.10 -7.60
CA VAL A 4 5.33 -14.02 -6.62
C VAL A 4 6.54 -14.35 -5.77
N MET A 5 6.73 -15.61 -5.35
CA MET A 5 7.90 -16.01 -4.57
C MET A 5 9.19 -16.04 -5.41
N GLN A 6 9.13 -16.41 -6.69
CA GLN A 6 10.30 -16.50 -7.56
C GLN A 6 10.77 -15.13 -8.08
N HIS A 7 9.83 -14.21 -8.33
CA HIS A 7 10.11 -12.91 -8.95
C HIS A 7 9.73 -11.74 -8.03
N GLY A 8 9.53 -12.01 -6.74
CA GLY A 8 9.13 -11.01 -5.76
C GLY A 8 10.27 -10.58 -4.85
N ILE A 9 10.19 -9.34 -4.41
CA ILE A 9 11.01 -8.80 -3.33
C ILE A 9 10.08 -8.52 -2.16
N GLU A 10 10.39 -9.11 -1.01
CA GLU A 10 9.74 -8.76 0.24
C GLU A 10 10.30 -7.43 0.75
N LEU A 11 9.42 -6.45 0.90
CA LEU A 11 9.73 -5.17 1.54
C LEU A 11 9.39 -5.30 3.03
N GLY A 12 10.43 -5.24 3.86
CA GLY A 12 10.27 -5.17 5.29
C GLY A 12 9.71 -3.82 5.76
N ARG A 13 9.71 -3.62 7.08
CA ARG A 13 9.20 -2.40 7.70
C ARG A 13 10.08 -1.20 7.35
N SER A 14 9.53 -0.28 6.58
CA SER A 14 10.14 1.03 6.32
C SER A 14 9.87 1.97 7.49
N PHE A 15 10.90 2.68 7.95
CA PHE A 15 10.74 3.74 8.94
C PHE A 15 11.46 4.99 8.48
N ILE A 16 10.92 6.14 8.85
CA ILE A 16 11.55 7.45 8.67
C ILE A 16 11.73 8.03 10.06
N GLN A 17 12.93 8.50 10.38
CA GLN A 17 13.15 9.15 11.67
C GLN A 17 12.26 10.40 11.80
N PRO A 18 11.67 10.69 12.98
CA PRO A 18 10.72 11.78 13.16
C PRO A 18 11.17 13.15 12.61
N ARG A 19 12.47 13.47 12.73
CA ARG A 19 13.07 14.70 12.18
C ARG A 19 12.93 14.87 10.65
N TYR A 20 12.63 13.78 9.93
CA TYR A 20 12.43 13.77 8.47
C TYR A 20 10.98 13.50 8.06
N TRP A 21 10.03 13.45 9.00
CA TRP A 21 8.61 13.36 8.66
C TRP A 21 8.15 14.61 7.88
N GLY A 22 7.24 14.40 6.94
CA GLY A 22 6.78 15.45 6.02
C GLY A 22 7.82 15.89 4.97
N ARG A 23 9.02 15.31 4.97
CA ARG A 23 10.06 15.55 3.94
C ARG A 23 10.05 14.46 2.88
N ARG A 24 11.07 14.47 2.00
CA ARG A 24 11.23 13.51 0.89
C ARG A 24 11.69 12.10 1.30
N GLY A 25 11.55 11.72 2.57
CA GLY A 25 12.06 10.42 3.07
C GLY A 25 11.47 9.22 2.33
N LEU A 26 10.15 9.19 2.14
CA LEU A 26 9.48 8.12 1.38
C LEU A 26 9.87 8.13 -0.09
N ASP A 27 10.00 9.31 -0.70
CA ASP A 27 10.40 9.43 -2.10
C ASP A 27 11.82 8.88 -2.31
N TYR A 28 12.74 9.12 -1.38
CA TYR A 28 14.09 8.53 -1.42
C TYR A 28 14.11 7.02 -1.20
N LEU A 29 13.24 6.48 -0.36
CA LEU A 29 13.09 5.03 -0.23
C LEU A 29 12.67 4.42 -1.57
N TRP A 30 11.70 5.02 -2.26
CA TRP A 30 11.29 4.60 -3.60
C TRP A 30 12.40 4.75 -4.65
N SER A 31 13.21 5.81 -4.59
CA SER A 31 14.41 5.92 -5.44
C SER A 31 15.41 4.79 -5.18
N GLY A 32 15.66 4.44 -3.92
CA GLY A 32 16.55 3.32 -3.57
C GLY A 32 16.04 1.97 -4.08
N ILE A 33 14.75 1.70 -3.89
CA ILE A 33 14.08 0.50 -4.44
C ILE A 33 14.17 0.50 -5.96
N GLY A 34 13.89 1.63 -6.60
CA GLY A 34 13.92 1.75 -8.05
C GLY A 34 15.31 1.58 -8.66
N ALA A 35 16.37 2.06 -7.99
CA ALA A 35 17.75 1.78 -8.38
C ALA A 35 18.08 0.28 -8.31
N TYR A 36 17.59 -0.42 -7.28
CA TYR A 36 17.73 -1.87 -7.17
C TYR A 36 17.00 -2.60 -8.29
N LEU A 37 15.75 -2.22 -8.58
CA LEU A 37 14.95 -2.80 -9.67
C LEU A 37 15.56 -2.53 -11.06
N ALA A 38 16.16 -1.35 -11.28
CA ALA A 38 16.87 -1.05 -12.51
C ALA A 38 18.06 -1.99 -12.74
N ARG A 39 18.78 -2.33 -11.66
CA ARG A 39 19.89 -3.30 -11.70
C ARG A 39 19.43 -4.75 -11.86
N TYR A 40 18.25 -5.08 -11.35
CA TYR A 40 17.71 -6.45 -11.32
C TYR A 40 16.31 -6.52 -11.94
N PRO A 41 16.20 -6.39 -13.27
CA PRO A 41 14.92 -6.28 -13.97
C PRO A 41 14.08 -7.58 -13.97
N GLN A 42 14.65 -8.70 -13.50
CA GLN A 42 13.92 -9.96 -13.36
C GLN A 42 12.85 -9.94 -12.24
N TYR A 43 12.95 -8.99 -11.31
CA TYR A 43 11.95 -8.85 -10.26
C TYR A 43 10.73 -8.07 -10.76
N ARG A 44 9.55 -8.68 -10.57
CA ARG A 44 8.26 -8.13 -11.00
C ARG A 44 7.38 -7.71 -9.84
N TYR A 45 7.48 -8.36 -8.69
CA TYR A 45 6.57 -8.13 -7.59
C TYR A 45 7.29 -7.47 -6.40
N LEU A 46 6.62 -6.52 -5.76
CA LEU A 46 6.99 -6.05 -4.43
C LEU A 46 5.86 -6.41 -3.48
N PHE A 47 6.17 -7.00 -2.33
CA PHE A 47 5.13 -7.32 -1.34
C PHE A 47 5.64 -7.13 0.07
N GLY A 48 4.74 -6.90 1.02
CA GLY A 48 5.10 -6.73 2.42
C GLY A 48 3.97 -6.11 3.24
N PRO A 49 4.12 -6.06 4.57
CA PRO A 49 3.15 -5.43 5.44
C PRO A 49 3.23 -3.91 5.32
N VAL A 50 2.07 -3.25 5.24
CA VAL A 50 1.93 -1.81 5.47
C VAL A 50 0.96 -1.58 6.62
N SER A 51 1.38 -0.79 7.61
CA SER A 51 0.66 -0.67 8.88
C SER A 51 -0.23 0.57 8.93
N ILE A 52 -1.44 0.39 9.44
CA ILE A 52 -2.35 1.43 9.93
C ILE A 52 -2.11 1.54 11.44
N SER A 53 -1.76 2.74 11.91
CA SER A 53 -1.43 2.96 13.33
C SER A 53 -2.55 2.52 14.27
N GLY A 54 -2.20 1.77 15.32
CA GLY A 54 -3.12 1.41 16.41
C GLY A 54 -3.61 2.62 17.21
N GLY A 55 -2.95 3.77 17.09
CA GLY A 55 -3.38 5.03 17.70
C GLY A 55 -4.52 5.76 16.96
N LEU A 56 -4.92 5.29 15.78
CA LEU A 56 -6.11 5.83 15.10
C LEU A 56 -7.39 5.37 15.80
N PRO A 57 -8.49 6.16 15.78
CA PRO A 57 -9.80 5.71 16.23
C PRO A 57 -10.22 4.40 15.53
N ALA A 58 -10.98 3.54 16.22
CA ALA A 58 -11.45 2.28 15.66
C ALA A 58 -12.22 2.49 14.35
N ASP A 59 -13.17 3.42 14.34
CA ASP A 59 -13.96 3.80 13.17
C ASP A 59 -13.09 4.24 11.99
N ALA A 60 -11.98 4.94 12.25
CA ALA A 60 -11.05 5.36 11.20
C ALA A 60 -10.30 4.17 10.59
N ARG A 61 -9.92 3.18 11.41
CA ARG A 61 -9.31 1.93 10.92
C ARG A 61 -10.31 1.11 10.12
N ASP A 62 -11.55 1.01 10.57
CA ASP A 62 -12.61 0.28 9.87
C ASP A 62 -12.91 0.89 8.50
N LEU A 63 -12.98 2.22 8.42
CA LEU A 63 -13.14 2.95 7.16
C LEU A 63 -11.98 2.71 6.19
N LEU A 64 -10.73 2.77 6.68
CA LEU A 64 -9.54 2.49 5.87
C LEU A 64 -9.57 1.05 5.34
N VAL A 65 -9.76 0.07 6.22
CA VAL A 65 -9.77 -1.35 5.84
C VAL A 65 -10.90 -1.64 4.85
N ALA A 66 -12.11 -1.12 5.08
CA ALA A 66 -13.24 -1.27 4.16
C ALA A 66 -12.94 -0.69 2.77
N PHE A 67 -12.40 0.53 2.71
CA PHE A 67 -12.06 1.18 1.45
C PHE A 67 -11.00 0.40 0.66
N TYR A 68 -9.91 -0.03 1.33
CA TYR A 68 -8.83 -0.74 0.65
C TYR A 68 -9.22 -2.17 0.24
N ARG A 69 -10.08 -2.85 1.01
CA ARG A 69 -10.69 -4.13 0.58
C ARG A 69 -11.56 -3.97 -0.67
N LEU A 70 -12.32 -2.88 -0.76
CA LEU A 70 -13.23 -2.61 -1.88
C LEU A 70 -12.45 -2.28 -3.17
N TRP A 71 -11.48 -1.38 -3.09
CA TRP A 71 -10.83 -0.81 -4.27
C TRP A 71 -9.55 -1.53 -4.70
N PHE A 72 -8.94 -2.32 -3.82
CA PHE A 72 -7.71 -3.07 -4.10
C PHE A 72 -7.83 -4.54 -3.67
N PRO A 73 -8.89 -5.26 -4.08
CA PRO A 73 -9.11 -6.63 -3.64
C PRO A 73 -8.01 -7.57 -4.17
N PRO A 74 -7.74 -8.68 -3.45
CA PRO A 74 -6.90 -9.74 -3.99
C PRO A 74 -7.57 -10.37 -5.22
N THR A 75 -6.82 -10.53 -6.30
CA THR A 75 -7.24 -11.35 -7.45
C THR A 75 -7.23 -12.84 -7.11
N HIS A 76 -6.33 -13.24 -6.20
CA HIS A 76 -6.17 -14.61 -5.74
C HIS A 76 -5.87 -14.62 -4.23
N PRO A 77 -6.40 -15.59 -3.47
CA PRO A 77 -6.10 -15.73 -2.05
C PRO A 77 -4.66 -16.27 -1.88
N LEU A 78 -3.68 -15.38 -1.81
CA LEU A 78 -2.26 -15.75 -1.72
C LEU A 78 -1.80 -16.01 -0.28
N ALA A 79 -2.45 -15.39 0.69
CA ALA A 79 -2.17 -15.54 2.12
C ALA A 79 -3.41 -15.15 2.93
N ILE A 80 -3.45 -15.61 4.18
CA ILE A 80 -4.46 -15.23 5.17
C ILE A 80 -3.71 -14.81 6.44
N SER A 81 -4.16 -13.73 7.07
CA SER A 81 -3.64 -13.29 8.36
C SER A 81 -3.86 -14.35 9.43
N ARG A 82 -2.87 -14.53 10.31
CA ARG A 82 -2.99 -15.39 11.50
C ARG A 82 -3.90 -14.77 12.57
N GLN A 83 -4.12 -13.46 12.49
CA GLN A 83 -4.97 -12.67 13.38
C GLN A 83 -5.81 -11.74 12.47
N PRO A 84 -6.80 -12.26 11.75
CA PRO A 84 -7.51 -11.51 10.73
C PRO A 84 -8.24 -10.30 11.32
N TYR A 85 -8.17 -9.18 10.61
CA TYR A 85 -9.00 -8.02 10.94
C TYR A 85 -10.45 -8.35 10.64
N PRO A 86 -11.41 -8.03 11.53
CA PRO A 86 -12.82 -8.38 11.33
C PRO A 86 -13.37 -7.96 9.97
N ALA A 87 -14.38 -8.68 9.50
CA ALA A 87 -15.12 -8.28 8.30
C ALA A 87 -15.68 -6.86 8.48
N SER A 88 -15.65 -6.08 7.41
CA SER A 88 -16.15 -4.70 7.44
C SER A 88 -17.66 -4.71 7.75
N LEU A 89 -18.07 -3.90 8.72
CA LEU A 89 -19.47 -3.81 9.12
C LEU A 89 -20.33 -3.27 7.96
N PRO A 90 -21.61 -3.71 7.82
CA PRO A 90 -22.49 -3.26 6.75
C PRO A 90 -22.60 -1.73 6.66
N ASP A 91 -22.70 -1.04 7.80
CA ASP A 91 -22.82 0.43 7.85
C ASP A 91 -21.55 1.16 7.38
N VAL A 92 -20.39 0.54 7.57
CA VAL A 92 -19.10 1.05 7.09
C VAL A 92 -18.99 0.85 5.58
N LEU A 93 -19.38 -0.32 5.09
CA LEU A 93 -19.42 -0.62 3.65
C LEU A 93 -20.40 0.30 2.91
N ALA A 94 -21.56 0.60 3.52
CA ALA A 94 -22.57 1.50 2.97
C ALA A 94 -22.08 2.95 2.78
N GLN A 95 -20.92 3.32 3.32
CA GLN A 95 -20.31 4.63 3.06
C GLN A 95 -19.70 4.76 1.66
N PHE A 96 -19.48 3.65 0.96
CA PHE A 96 -18.81 3.60 -0.35
C PHE A 96 -19.73 2.98 -1.39
N GLU A 97 -19.85 3.62 -2.55
CA GLU A 97 -20.71 3.12 -3.63
C GLU A 97 -20.03 2.03 -4.46
N GLY A 98 -18.69 1.99 -4.48
CA GLY A 98 -17.93 1.04 -5.29
C GLY A 98 -17.99 1.29 -6.79
N LYS A 99 -18.47 2.47 -7.22
CA LYS A 99 -18.64 2.83 -8.64
C LYS A 99 -17.55 3.75 -9.17
N SER A 100 -17.07 4.67 -8.33
CA SER A 100 -16.08 5.68 -8.69
C SER A 100 -15.03 5.79 -7.60
N TYR A 101 -13.80 5.40 -7.94
CA TYR A 101 -12.67 5.44 -7.01
C TYR A 101 -12.46 6.86 -6.47
N ASN A 102 -12.59 7.86 -7.33
CA ASN A 102 -12.34 9.24 -6.95
C ASN A 102 -13.41 9.78 -6.00
N ASP A 103 -14.67 9.41 -6.20
CA ASP A 103 -15.77 9.83 -5.33
C ASP A 103 -15.68 9.15 -3.97
N ASP A 104 -15.46 7.84 -3.95
CA ASP A 104 -15.27 7.08 -2.71
C ASP A 104 -13.99 7.52 -1.97
N LEU A 105 -12.91 7.87 -2.67
CA LEU A 105 -11.69 8.40 -2.06
C LEU A 105 -11.94 9.78 -1.44
N THR A 106 -12.75 10.62 -2.10
CA THR A 106 -13.15 11.93 -1.58
C THR A 106 -14.02 11.76 -0.34
N ARG A 107 -14.95 10.81 -0.37
CA ARG A 107 -15.78 10.43 0.78
C ARG A 107 -14.94 9.92 1.94
N LEU A 108 -13.98 9.01 1.70
CA LEU A 108 -13.06 8.50 2.71
C LEU A 108 -12.29 9.65 3.38
N LYS A 109 -11.72 10.57 2.60
CA LYS A 109 -10.99 11.74 3.14
C LYS A 109 -11.88 12.60 4.03
N SER A 110 -13.13 12.83 3.62
CA SER A 110 -14.11 13.59 4.41
C SER A 110 -14.43 12.91 5.74
N LEU A 111 -14.74 11.61 5.71
CA LEU A 111 -15.05 10.82 6.91
C LEU A 111 -13.87 10.76 7.88
N LEU A 112 -12.65 10.53 7.38
CA LEU A 112 -11.44 10.55 8.21
C LEU A 112 -11.17 11.95 8.78
N GLY A 113 -11.40 13.01 8.00
CA GLY A 113 -11.27 14.39 8.45
C GLY A 113 -12.20 14.73 9.61
N ASN A 114 -13.44 14.24 9.59
CA ASN A 114 -14.39 14.39 10.70
C ASN A 114 -13.93 13.67 11.98
N LEU A 115 -13.09 12.64 11.84
CA LEU A 115 -12.46 11.91 12.95
C LEU A 115 -11.10 12.51 13.36
N GLY A 116 -10.70 13.66 12.79
CA GLY A 116 -9.39 14.28 13.03
C GLY A 116 -8.21 13.49 12.47
N CYS A 117 -8.47 12.61 11.51
CA CYS A 117 -7.52 11.66 10.94
C CYS A 117 -7.29 11.92 9.44
N GLY A 118 -6.26 11.29 8.90
CA GLY A 118 -5.99 11.28 7.46
C GLY A 118 -5.56 9.90 6.97
N ILE A 119 -5.57 9.71 5.66
CA ILE A 119 -5.07 8.47 5.04
C ILE A 119 -3.55 8.38 5.33
N PRO A 120 -3.05 7.25 5.85
CA PRO A 120 -1.62 7.06 6.06
C PRO A 120 -0.82 7.29 4.77
N PRO A 121 0.31 8.00 4.80
CA PRO A 121 1.06 8.36 3.58
C PRO A 121 1.45 7.17 2.69
N LEU A 122 1.85 6.05 3.28
CA LEU A 122 2.21 4.83 2.52
C LEU A 122 1.01 4.23 1.80
N TYR A 123 -0.15 4.15 2.45
CA TYR A 123 -1.39 3.67 1.85
C TYR A 123 -1.80 4.52 0.65
N LYS A 124 -1.67 5.85 0.77
CA LYS A 124 -1.87 6.78 -0.35
C LYS A 124 -0.88 6.51 -1.49
N GLN A 125 0.41 6.35 -1.18
CA GLN A 125 1.43 6.09 -2.20
C GLN A 125 1.18 4.79 -2.97
N TYR A 126 0.89 3.69 -2.27
CA TYR A 126 0.58 2.42 -2.92
C TYR A 126 -0.64 2.55 -3.84
N SER A 127 -1.73 3.17 -3.38
CA SER A 127 -2.93 3.36 -4.20
C SER A 127 -2.72 4.18 -5.48
N GLU A 128 -1.68 5.01 -5.54
CA GLU A 128 -1.40 5.88 -6.68
C GLU A 128 -0.24 5.39 -7.56
N LEU A 129 0.43 4.31 -7.17
CA LEU A 129 1.68 3.83 -7.79
C LEU A 129 1.44 3.19 -9.17
N CYS A 130 0.44 2.32 -9.26
CA CYS A 130 0.13 1.54 -10.45
C CYS A 130 -1.20 1.96 -11.09
N ASP A 131 -1.39 1.54 -12.33
CA ASP A 131 -2.70 1.47 -12.96
C ASP A 131 -3.59 0.43 -12.26
N PRO A 132 -4.93 0.51 -12.39
CA PRO A 132 -5.85 -0.40 -11.73
C PRO A 132 -5.49 -1.88 -11.92
N GLY A 133 -5.55 -2.66 -10.82
CA GLY A 133 -5.14 -4.08 -10.78
C GLY A 133 -3.67 -4.31 -10.41
N GLY A 134 -2.82 -3.27 -10.51
CA GLY A 134 -1.40 -3.36 -10.17
C GLY A 134 -1.06 -3.33 -8.69
N VAL A 135 -2.02 -2.98 -7.83
CA VAL A 135 -1.88 -3.02 -6.37
C VAL A 135 -3.04 -3.79 -5.78
N GLN A 136 -2.74 -4.69 -4.86
CA GLN A 136 -3.71 -5.55 -4.18
C GLN A 136 -3.38 -5.58 -2.69
N PHE A 137 -4.39 -5.51 -1.84
CA PHE A 137 -4.25 -5.81 -0.42
C PHE A 137 -4.77 -7.22 -0.17
N ILE A 138 -3.84 -8.15 0.05
CA ILE A 138 -4.12 -9.59 0.11
C ILE A 138 -4.99 -9.94 1.31
N ASP A 139 -4.62 -9.42 2.48
CA ASP A 139 -5.43 -9.53 3.69
C ASP A 139 -5.02 -8.44 4.69
N PHE A 140 -5.87 -8.23 5.70
CA PHE A 140 -5.64 -7.33 6.82
C PHE A 140 -5.62 -8.12 8.13
N GLY A 141 -4.69 -7.80 9.02
CA GLY A 141 -4.55 -8.44 10.31
C GLY A 141 -4.18 -7.48 11.43
N ASN A 142 -4.54 -7.84 12.67
CA ASN A 142 -4.03 -7.14 13.84
C ASN A 142 -2.61 -7.64 14.17
N ASP A 143 -1.68 -6.73 14.46
CA ASP A 143 -0.37 -7.05 15.02
C ASP A 143 -0.23 -6.47 16.45
N PRO A 144 -0.56 -7.27 17.49
CA PRO A 144 -0.39 -6.85 18.88
C PRO A 144 1.06 -6.61 19.27
N ALA A 145 2.02 -7.26 18.59
CA ALA A 145 3.45 -7.09 18.87
C ALA A 145 4.00 -5.77 18.29
N PHE A 146 3.23 -5.06 17.46
CA PHE A 146 3.60 -3.78 16.88
C PHE A 146 2.59 -2.68 17.19
N SER A 147 2.41 -2.39 18.48
CA SER A 147 1.53 -1.31 18.98
C SER A 147 0.06 -1.47 18.57
N ASN A 148 -0.44 -2.71 18.49
CA ASN A 148 -1.81 -3.03 18.07
C ASN A 148 -2.19 -2.37 16.73
N CYS A 149 -1.24 -2.30 15.78
CA CYS A 149 -1.52 -1.79 14.45
C CYS A 149 -2.34 -2.80 13.64
N VAL A 150 -2.91 -2.31 12.54
CA VAL A 150 -3.52 -3.17 11.52
C VAL A 150 -2.57 -3.24 10.35
N ASP A 151 -2.04 -4.42 10.04
CA ASP A 151 -1.19 -4.66 8.88
C ASP A 151 -2.04 -5.09 7.69
N GLY A 152 -1.94 -4.35 6.59
CA GLY A 152 -2.37 -4.82 5.28
C GLY A 152 -1.20 -5.45 4.54
N LEU A 153 -1.32 -6.70 4.11
CA LEU A 153 -0.33 -7.31 3.22
C LEU A 153 -0.54 -6.77 1.80
N VAL A 154 0.31 -5.84 1.37
CA VAL A 154 0.23 -5.27 0.02
C VAL A 154 1.05 -6.11 -0.96
N LEU A 155 0.53 -6.28 -2.16
CA LEU A 155 1.22 -6.83 -3.32
C LEU A 155 1.16 -5.79 -4.46
N VAL A 156 2.31 -5.50 -5.04
CA VAL A 156 2.48 -4.59 -6.17
C VAL A 156 3.03 -5.38 -7.35
N ASP A 157 2.35 -5.30 -8.49
CA ASP A 157 2.83 -5.81 -9.77
C ASP A 157 3.45 -4.66 -10.59
N LEU A 158 4.76 -4.70 -10.76
CA LEU A 158 5.52 -3.65 -11.44
C LEU A 158 5.19 -3.54 -12.93
N THR A 159 4.54 -4.53 -13.55
CA THR A 159 4.09 -4.41 -14.95
C THR A 159 2.96 -3.40 -15.11
N TYR A 160 2.28 -3.05 -14.02
CA TYR A 160 1.23 -2.02 -13.98
C TYR A 160 1.75 -0.68 -13.47
N LEU A 161 3.07 -0.55 -13.22
CA LEU A 161 3.64 0.69 -12.72
C LEU A 161 3.40 1.82 -13.72
N LYS A 162 2.79 2.93 -13.26
CA LYS A 162 2.51 4.07 -14.13
C LYS A 162 3.80 4.59 -14.76
N ALA A 163 3.73 4.99 -16.03
CA ALA A 163 4.91 5.43 -16.78
C ALA A 163 5.71 6.54 -16.08
N ASN A 164 5.03 7.54 -15.48
CA ASN A 164 5.70 8.60 -14.73
C ASN A 164 6.41 8.10 -13.46
N ARG A 165 5.87 7.08 -12.79
CA ARG A 165 6.49 6.44 -11.61
C ARG A 165 7.69 5.59 -12.03
N TYR A 166 7.55 4.83 -13.12
CA TYR A 166 8.65 4.07 -13.70
C TYR A 166 9.81 4.98 -14.07
N GLN A 167 9.57 6.06 -14.82
CA GLN A 167 10.63 6.99 -15.22
C GLN A 167 11.29 7.65 -14.01
N ARG A 168 10.51 8.06 -13.02
CA ARG A 168 11.04 8.71 -11.81
C ARG A 168 11.92 7.80 -10.98
N TYR A 169 11.49 6.55 -10.76
CA TYR A 169 12.13 5.67 -9.77
C TYR A 169 13.07 4.64 -10.39
N ILE A 170 12.78 4.11 -11.57
CA ILE A 170 13.58 3.05 -12.22
C ILE A 170 14.35 3.61 -13.41
N GLY A 171 13.64 4.25 -14.35
CA GLY A 171 14.21 4.75 -15.60
C GLY A 171 15.38 5.72 -15.39
N ALA A 172 15.31 6.55 -14.35
CA ALA A 172 16.37 7.47 -13.96
C ALA A 172 17.74 6.79 -13.69
N HIS A 173 17.77 5.49 -13.43
CA HIS A 173 19.00 4.74 -13.12
C HIS A 173 19.52 3.88 -14.29
N LEU A 174 18.74 3.69 -15.35
CA LEU A 174 19.14 2.84 -16.50
C LEU A 174 20.22 3.50 -17.37
N GLY A 175 20.27 4.83 -17.41
CA GLY A 175 21.28 5.58 -18.17
C GLY A 175 22.68 5.60 -17.54
N PHE A 176 22.83 5.16 -16.28
CA PHE A 176 24.11 5.17 -15.56
C PHE A 176 24.93 3.87 -15.71
N GLN A 177 24.39 2.84 -16.39
CA GLN A 177 25.05 1.53 -16.55
C GLN A 177 25.75 1.32 -17.90
N ALA A 178 25.83 2.36 -18.74
CA ALA A 178 26.65 2.37 -19.95
C ALA A 178 27.95 3.16 -19.68
N GLY A 179 28.90 2.55 -18.97
CA GLY A 179 30.21 3.12 -18.64
C GLY A 179 31.14 2.06 -18.06
#